data_AF-A0AAU6X7H2-F1
#
_entry.id   AF-A0AAU6X7H2-F1
#
_cell.length_a   1.000
_cell.length_b   1.000
_cell.length_c   1.000
_cell.angle_alpha   90.00
_cell.angle_beta   90.00
_cell.angle_gamma   90.00
#
_symmetry.space_group_name_H-M   'P 1'
#
loop_
_entity.id
_entity.type
_entity.pdbx_description
1 polymer ?
#
loop_
_entity_poly.entity_id
_entity_poly.type
_entity_poly.pdbx_seq_one_letter_code
_entity_poly.pdbx_strand_id
1 'polypeptide(L)'
;MGIFKRSDLWDTLDDIGHFNGTIPWRSTWRKRSFGLIATGIFVIVGAMAVGRFQENTIMGNWSHAKENDPIYADTSRLRDTAYFGVTLFRRIRPLDHAELSKAINEMNIPEWDKSNRITQLDTNSKSHEPVMIYSEATIDRDSMFKYKTFCIGTLLLKDSLTAQMPTKDLATSAQKWFAIKPNKQLLSRSEMPKLPLNYVYADDYYYVDPLDITLGGEPAAFKKARLSSQ
;
A
#
# COMPACT_ATOMS: atom_id res chain seq x y z
N MET A 1 29.07 28.31 52.56
CA MET A 1 29.76 27.10 52.04
C MET A 1 28.71 26.22 51.40
N GLY A 2 28.77 26.10 50.07
CA GLY A 2 27.71 25.50 49.26
C GLY A 2 27.60 23.99 49.48
N ILE A 3 26.39 23.55 49.82
CA ILE A 3 26.00 22.16 49.94
C ILE A 3 25.87 21.62 48.51
N PHE A 4 26.86 20.84 48.06
CA PHE A 4 26.76 20.09 46.82
C PHE A 4 25.49 19.23 46.87
N LYS A 5 24.64 19.35 45.85
CA LYS A 5 23.46 18.51 45.72
C LYS A 5 23.94 17.06 45.61
N ARG A 6 23.28 16.16 46.33
CA ARG A 6 23.63 14.74 46.39
C ARG A 6 23.73 14.08 45.00
N SER A 7 23.01 14.61 44.00
CA SER A 7 23.09 14.20 42.59
C SER A 7 24.48 14.40 41.99
N ASP A 8 25.11 15.54 42.28
CA ASP A 8 26.34 15.99 41.63
C ASP A 8 27.53 15.18 42.15
N LEU A 9 27.44 14.71 43.40
CA LEU A 9 28.47 13.89 44.07
C LEU A 9 28.59 12.48 43.46
N TRP A 10 27.47 11.91 43.01
CA TRP A 10 27.47 10.60 42.34
C TRP A 10 28.01 10.69 40.92
N ASP A 11 27.68 11.76 40.20
CA ASP A 11 28.22 11.98 38.86
C ASP A 11 29.75 12.28 38.91
N THR A 12 30.26 12.96 39.95
CA THR A 12 31.72 13.12 40.12
C THR A 12 32.44 11.83 40.50
N LEU A 13 31.80 10.95 41.27
CA LEU A 13 32.38 9.65 41.66
C LEU A 13 32.42 8.65 40.51
N ASP A 14 31.42 8.66 39.62
CA ASP A 14 31.40 7.84 38.41
C ASP A 14 32.49 8.27 37.42
N ASP A 15 32.72 9.58 37.23
CA ASP A 15 33.78 10.10 36.36
C ASP A 15 35.20 9.69 36.87
N ILE A 16 35.42 9.71 38.19
CA ILE A 16 36.68 9.26 38.81
C ILE A 16 36.86 7.74 38.66
N GLY A 17 35.77 6.96 38.76
CA GLY A 17 35.80 5.50 38.58
C GLY A 17 36.07 5.07 37.13
N HIS A 18 35.71 5.89 36.14
CA HIS A 18 36.06 5.67 34.74
C HIS A 18 37.51 6.04 34.43
N PHE A 19 38.04 7.11 35.03
CA PHE A 19 39.43 7.52 34.84
C PHE A 19 40.43 6.50 35.40
N ASN A 20 40.07 5.82 36.49
CA ASN A 20 40.90 4.79 37.13
C ASN A 20 40.63 3.35 36.64
N GLY A 21 39.76 3.18 35.64
CA GLY A 21 39.48 1.87 35.01
C GLY A 21 38.72 0.86 35.90
N THR A 22 38.23 1.27 37.07
CA THR A 22 37.53 0.40 38.02
C THR A 22 36.07 0.18 37.64
N ILE A 23 35.49 1.05 36.81
CA ILE A 23 34.12 0.92 36.29
C ILE A 23 34.16 0.64 34.78
N PRO A 24 33.76 -0.56 34.31
CA PRO A 24 33.73 -0.88 32.89
C PRO A 24 32.71 0.02 32.18
N TRP A 25 33.06 0.55 31.00
CA TRP A 25 32.24 1.42 30.13
C TRP A 25 30.81 0.92 29.85
N ARG A 26 30.51 -0.34 30.16
CA ARG A 26 29.18 -0.95 30.03
C ARG A 26 28.25 -0.60 31.19
N SER A 27 28.73 -0.03 32.30
CA SER A 27 27.89 0.31 33.47
C SER A 27 27.04 1.57 33.26
N THR A 28 27.48 2.51 32.43
CA THR A 28 26.75 3.75 32.07
C THR A 28 25.45 3.47 31.31
N TRP A 29 25.30 2.28 30.74
CA TRP A 29 24.07 1.83 30.10
C TRP A 29 22.94 1.52 31.09
N ARG A 30 23.20 1.53 32.41
CA ARG A 30 22.20 1.30 33.46
C ARG A 30 21.36 2.53 33.84
N LYS A 31 21.64 3.74 33.32
CA LYS A 31 20.67 4.84 33.43
C LYS A 31 19.46 4.47 32.56
N ARG A 32 18.37 3.98 33.18
CA ARG A 32 17.14 3.48 32.52
C ARG A 32 16.60 4.44 31.45
N SER A 33 16.86 5.74 31.57
CA SER A 33 16.55 6.76 30.58
C SER A 33 17.39 6.64 29.29
N PHE A 34 18.69 6.37 29.37
CA PHE A 34 19.57 6.23 28.20
C PHE A 34 19.27 4.94 27.42
N GLY A 35 19.00 3.83 28.12
CA GLY A 35 18.58 2.57 27.48
C GLY A 35 17.27 2.73 26.70
N LEU A 36 16.27 3.40 27.27
CA LEU A 36 15.00 3.68 26.59
C LEU A 36 15.16 4.61 25.39
N ILE A 37 15.99 5.65 25.51
CA ILE A 37 16.28 6.57 24.39
C ILE A 37 17.02 5.82 23.27
N ALA A 38 18.04 5.02 23.60
CA ALA A 38 18.77 4.24 22.61
C ALA A 38 17.86 3.22 21.90
N THR A 39 17.05 2.47 22.64
CA THR A 39 16.07 1.55 22.04
C THR A 39 15.05 2.29 21.18
N GLY A 40 14.55 3.45 21.62
CA GLY A 40 13.67 4.30 20.81
C GLY A 40 14.30 4.73 19.49
N ILE A 41 15.56 5.18 19.52
CA ILE A 41 16.32 5.53 18.32
C ILE A 41 16.50 4.30 17.41
N PHE A 42 16.85 3.14 17.95
CA PHE A 42 16.98 1.91 17.16
C PHE A 42 15.67 1.49 16.51
N VAL A 43 14.53 1.63 17.19
CA VAL A 43 13.21 1.35 16.61
C VAL A 43 12.89 2.33 15.49
N ILE A 44 13.14 3.63 15.68
CA ILE A 44 12.90 4.65 14.65
C ILE A 44 13.79 4.40 13.42
N VAL A 45 15.09 4.18 13.63
CA VAL A 45 16.04 3.89 12.55
C VAL A 45 15.70 2.58 11.85
N GLY A 46 15.30 1.54 12.60
CA GLY A 46 14.82 0.27 12.05
C GLY A 46 13.58 0.46 11.17
N ALA A 47 12.59 1.22 11.65
CA ALA A 47 11.39 1.54 10.87
C ALA A 47 11.73 2.31 9.58
N MET A 48 12.64 3.29 9.64
CA MET A 48 13.12 4.02 8.45
C MET A 48 13.84 3.10 7.45
N ALA A 49 14.65 2.16 7.94
CA ALA A 49 15.36 1.21 7.08
C ALA A 49 14.39 0.26 6.35
N VAL A 50 13.36 -0.25 7.05
CA VAL A 50 12.31 -1.07 6.44
C VAL A 50 11.54 -0.28 5.37
N GLY A 51 11.18 0.97 5.66
CA GLY A 51 10.50 1.84 4.69
C GLY A 51 11.30 2.04 3.41
N ARG A 52 12.61 2.32 3.52
CA ARG A 52 13.49 2.45 2.34
C ARG A 52 13.64 1.15 1.56
N PHE A 53 13.69 0.01 2.23
CA PHE A 53 13.77 -1.28 1.56
C PHE A 53 12.50 -1.56 0.73
N GLN A 54 11.32 -1.24 1.26
CA GLN A 54 10.06 -1.34 0.53
C GLN A 54 10.03 -0.40 -0.67
N GLU A 55 10.41 0.87 -0.50
CA GLU A 55 10.45 1.85 -1.59
C GLU A 55 11.38 1.41 -2.72
N ASN A 56 12.57 0.90 -2.40
CA ASN A 56 13.51 0.36 -3.38
C ASN A 56 12.93 -0.84 -4.15
N THR A 57 12.17 -1.70 -3.46
CA THR A 57 11.51 -2.85 -4.09
C THR A 57 10.41 -2.39 -5.05
N ILE A 58 9.57 -1.44 -4.63
CA ILE A 58 8.53 -0.82 -5.49
C ILE A 58 9.19 -0.16 -6.70
N MET A 59 10.24 0.63 -6.50
CA MET A 59 10.97 1.33 -7.56
C MET A 59 11.60 0.35 -8.56
N GLY A 60 12.21 -0.73 -8.06
CA GLY A 60 12.78 -1.80 -8.88
C GLY A 60 11.73 -2.50 -9.74
N ASN A 61 10.60 -2.89 -9.14
CA ASN A 61 9.49 -3.46 -9.90
C ASN A 61 9.01 -2.46 -10.96
N TRP A 62 8.78 -1.20 -10.57
CA TRP A 62 8.25 -0.17 -11.46
C TRP A 62 9.12 0.12 -12.68
N SER A 63 10.43 0.23 -12.50
CA SER A 63 11.35 0.59 -13.58
C SER A 63 11.51 -0.53 -14.62
N HIS A 64 11.50 -1.79 -14.19
CA HIS A 64 11.77 -2.94 -15.05
C HIS A 64 10.56 -3.52 -15.77
N ALA A 65 9.33 -3.22 -15.31
CA ALA A 65 8.12 -3.77 -15.92
C ALA A 65 7.98 -3.33 -17.40
N LYS A 66 7.58 -4.23 -18.28
CA LYS A 66 7.21 -3.93 -19.66
C LYS A 66 5.80 -4.40 -19.95
N GLU A 67 5.13 -3.71 -20.87
CA GLU A 67 3.82 -4.14 -21.33
C GLU A 67 3.89 -5.59 -21.83
N ASN A 68 2.86 -6.38 -21.50
CA ASN A 68 2.77 -7.82 -21.71
C ASN A 68 3.65 -8.71 -20.82
N ASP A 69 4.40 -8.15 -19.86
CA ASP A 69 5.13 -8.98 -18.90
C ASP A 69 4.15 -9.76 -17.99
N PRO A 70 4.45 -11.04 -17.68
CA PRO A 70 3.68 -11.78 -16.68
C PRO A 70 3.97 -11.22 -15.28
N ILE A 71 2.90 -11.03 -14.50
CA ILE A 71 2.97 -10.55 -13.12
C ILE A 71 2.65 -11.71 -12.19
N TYR A 72 3.46 -11.85 -11.15
CA TYR A 72 3.31 -12.89 -10.15
C TYR A 72 2.97 -12.30 -8.78
N ALA A 73 2.17 -13.02 -7.99
CA ALA A 73 1.92 -12.64 -6.59
C ALA A 73 3.22 -12.68 -5.78
N ASP A 74 3.43 -11.71 -4.87
CA ASP A 74 4.57 -11.74 -3.96
C ASP A 74 4.39 -12.85 -2.91
N THR A 75 5.25 -13.87 -3.00
CA THR A 75 5.21 -15.03 -2.10
C THR A 75 5.86 -14.79 -0.74
N SER A 76 6.58 -13.69 -0.57
CA SER A 76 7.15 -13.32 0.74
C SER A 76 6.05 -13.17 1.81
N ARG A 77 4.87 -12.71 1.38
CA ARG A 77 3.70 -12.48 2.24
C ARG A 77 2.77 -13.69 2.39
N LEU A 78 2.95 -14.72 1.57
CA LEU A 78 2.11 -15.93 1.57
C LEU A 78 2.35 -16.84 2.78
N ARG A 79 3.52 -16.74 3.44
CA ARG A 79 3.92 -17.68 4.50
C ARG A 79 3.19 -17.47 5.83
N ASP A 80 2.76 -16.24 6.13
CA ASP A 80 2.39 -15.87 7.50
C ASP A 80 0.90 -15.61 7.75
N THR A 81 0.03 -15.61 6.72
CA THR A 81 -1.40 -15.35 6.93
C THR A 81 -2.30 -16.38 6.26
N ALA A 82 -3.30 -16.87 6.99
CA ALA A 82 -4.32 -17.80 6.47
C ALA A 82 -5.22 -17.17 5.40
N TYR A 83 -5.20 -15.83 5.26
CA TYR A 83 -6.09 -15.03 4.43
C TYR A 83 -5.37 -14.21 3.35
N PHE A 84 -4.15 -14.61 2.95
CA PHE A 84 -3.48 -13.86 1.89
C PHE A 84 -4.23 -14.00 0.56
N GLY A 85 -4.52 -12.88 -0.08
CA GLY A 85 -5.08 -12.79 -1.42
C GLY A 85 -4.58 -11.50 -2.07
N VAL A 86 -4.42 -11.51 -3.39
CA VAL A 86 -4.11 -10.28 -4.12
C VAL A 86 -5.41 -9.55 -4.36
N THR A 87 -5.49 -8.34 -3.82
CA THR A 87 -6.65 -7.48 -3.97
C THR A 87 -6.54 -6.72 -5.29
N LEU A 88 -7.58 -6.78 -6.12
CA LEU A 88 -7.63 -5.98 -7.33
C LEU A 88 -8.38 -4.68 -7.05
N PHE A 89 -8.03 -3.66 -7.82
CA PHE A 89 -8.59 -2.33 -7.74
C PHE A 89 -9.16 -1.90 -9.09
N ARG A 90 -10.08 -0.95 -9.07
CA ARG A 90 -10.62 -0.29 -10.26
C ARG A 90 -10.40 1.21 -10.11
N ARG A 91 -9.99 1.85 -11.21
CA ARG A 91 -9.91 3.30 -11.26
C ARG A 91 -11.30 3.87 -11.51
N ILE A 92 -11.74 4.74 -10.63
CA ILE A 92 -12.97 5.51 -10.82
C ILE A 92 -12.62 6.98 -10.98
N ARG A 93 -13.45 7.69 -11.72
CA ARG A 93 -13.40 9.14 -11.84
C ARG A 93 -14.79 9.68 -11.54
N PRO A 94 -14.90 10.91 -11.03
CA PRO A 94 -16.17 11.58 -11.01
C PRO A 94 -16.67 11.79 -12.44
N LEU A 95 -17.99 11.84 -12.57
CA LEU A 95 -18.64 12.20 -13.81
C LEU A 95 -18.28 13.63 -14.18
N ASP A 96 -18.01 13.86 -15.46
CA ASP A 96 -17.80 15.21 -15.96
C ASP A 96 -19.11 16.01 -15.93
N HIS A 97 -19.01 17.33 -15.86
CA HIS A 97 -20.19 18.21 -15.89
C HIS A 97 -21.07 17.95 -17.13
N ALA A 98 -20.48 17.60 -18.27
CA ALA A 98 -21.22 17.23 -19.48
C ALA A 98 -22.00 15.91 -19.32
N GLU A 99 -21.41 14.92 -18.64
CA GLU A 99 -22.04 13.61 -18.41
C GLU A 99 -23.15 13.71 -17.35
N LEU A 100 -22.92 14.48 -16.28
CA LEU A 100 -23.92 14.79 -15.26
C LEU A 100 -25.07 15.60 -15.83
N SER A 101 -24.79 16.65 -16.60
CA SER A 101 -25.85 17.46 -17.20
C SER A 101 -26.69 16.65 -18.18
N LYS A 102 -26.08 15.76 -18.98
CA LYS A 102 -26.80 14.81 -19.82
C LYS A 102 -27.69 13.88 -18.99
N ALA A 103 -27.15 13.26 -17.93
CA ALA A 103 -27.91 12.37 -17.05
C ALA A 103 -29.10 13.09 -16.38
N ILE A 104 -28.90 14.33 -15.91
CA ILE A 104 -29.96 15.16 -15.33
C ILE A 104 -31.02 15.52 -16.38
N ASN A 105 -30.61 15.81 -17.62
CA ASN A 105 -31.53 16.13 -18.71
C ASN A 105 -32.43 14.96 -19.09
N GLU A 106 -31.93 13.73 -18.96
CA GLU A 106 -32.68 12.49 -19.20
C GLU A 106 -33.61 12.10 -18.03
N MET A 107 -33.48 12.74 -16.86
CA MET A 107 -34.39 12.50 -15.73
C MET A 107 -35.78 13.06 -16.02
N ASN A 108 -36.82 12.29 -15.62
CA ASN A 108 -38.21 12.73 -15.70
C ASN A 108 -38.58 13.66 -14.53
N ILE A 109 -37.95 14.83 -14.48
CA ILE A 109 -38.17 15.89 -13.48
C ILE A 109 -38.43 17.24 -14.19
N PRO A 110 -39.06 18.22 -13.53
CA PRO A 110 -39.30 19.54 -14.12
C PRO A 110 -38.00 20.27 -14.52
N GLU A 111 -38.02 21.02 -15.62
CA GLU A 111 -36.86 21.74 -16.17
C GLU A 111 -36.21 22.72 -15.18
N TRP A 112 -37.01 23.36 -14.31
CA TRP A 112 -36.46 24.24 -13.26
C TRP A 112 -35.63 23.47 -12.22
N ASP A 113 -36.01 22.23 -11.91
CA ASP A 113 -35.27 21.37 -10.96
C ASP A 113 -34.00 20.81 -11.62
N LYS A 114 -34.03 20.53 -12.93
CA LYS A 114 -32.83 20.18 -13.71
C LYS A 114 -31.79 21.29 -13.68
N SER A 115 -32.21 22.52 -13.95
CA SER A 115 -31.33 23.70 -13.93
C SER A 115 -30.71 23.94 -12.55
N ASN A 116 -31.51 23.81 -11.48
CA ASN A 116 -31.02 23.89 -10.10
C ASN A 116 -29.99 22.79 -9.78
N ARG A 117 -30.21 21.55 -10.23
CA ARG A 117 -29.28 20.44 -10.01
C ARG A 117 -27.97 20.61 -10.77
N ILE A 118 -28.03 21.10 -12.02
CA ILE A 118 -26.83 21.35 -12.84
C ILE A 118 -25.97 22.46 -12.20
N THR A 119 -26.60 23.54 -11.71
CA THR A 119 -25.88 24.65 -11.07
C THR A 119 -25.26 24.29 -9.72
N GLN A 120 -25.77 23.25 -9.06
CA GLN A 120 -25.22 22.72 -7.80
C GLN A 120 -24.12 21.67 -8.01
N LEU A 121 -23.79 21.32 -9.25
CA LEU A 121 -22.68 20.41 -9.52
C LEU A 121 -21.36 21.05 -9.08
N ASP A 122 -20.66 20.38 -8.18
CA ASP A 122 -19.35 20.82 -7.72
C ASP A 122 -18.34 20.72 -8.88
N THR A 123 -17.86 21.88 -9.32
CA THR A 123 -16.84 22.01 -10.39
C THR A 123 -15.43 22.11 -9.84
N ASN A 124 -15.24 21.92 -8.53
CA ASN A 124 -13.93 22.03 -7.91
C ASN A 124 -12.96 20.98 -8.44
N SER A 125 -11.91 21.42 -9.14
CA SER A 125 -10.93 20.53 -9.78
C SER A 125 -10.29 19.49 -8.85
N LYS A 126 -10.26 19.74 -7.53
CA LYS A 126 -9.73 18.78 -6.53
C LYS A 126 -10.66 17.59 -6.27
N SER A 127 -11.98 17.75 -6.41
CA SER A 127 -12.91 16.63 -6.33
C SER A 127 -12.96 15.81 -7.61
N HIS A 128 -12.32 16.30 -8.70
CA HIS A 128 -12.28 15.71 -10.04
C HIS A 128 -11.14 14.71 -10.29
N GLU A 129 -10.29 14.44 -9.31
CA GLU A 129 -9.18 13.52 -9.48
C GLU A 129 -9.64 12.06 -9.48
N PRO A 130 -9.15 11.21 -10.41
CA PRO A 130 -9.42 9.78 -10.38
C PRO A 130 -8.88 9.15 -9.09
N VAL A 131 -9.60 8.16 -8.57
CA VAL A 131 -9.21 7.42 -7.38
C VAL A 131 -9.33 5.92 -7.59
N MET A 132 -8.55 5.14 -6.84
CA MET A 132 -8.64 3.68 -6.82
C MET A 132 -9.65 3.23 -5.76
N ILE A 133 -10.54 2.32 -6.15
CA ILE A 133 -11.42 1.60 -5.24
C ILE A 133 -11.16 0.10 -5.32
N TYR A 134 -11.55 -0.62 -4.27
CA TYR A 134 -11.57 -2.08 -4.31
C TYR A 134 -12.41 -2.57 -5.49
N SER A 135 -11.95 -3.65 -6.10
CA SER A 135 -12.71 -4.37 -7.12
C SER A 135 -13.56 -5.48 -6.50
N GLU A 136 -14.57 -5.90 -7.24
CA GLU A 136 -15.34 -7.12 -7.09
C GLU A 136 -14.54 -8.41 -7.31
N ALA A 137 -13.32 -8.31 -7.83
CA ALA A 137 -12.48 -9.45 -8.15
C ALA A 137 -11.29 -9.51 -7.18
N THR A 138 -11.14 -10.65 -6.51
CA THR A 138 -9.96 -10.95 -5.70
C THR A 138 -9.28 -12.19 -6.25
N ILE A 139 -7.97 -12.31 -5.98
CA ILE A 139 -7.23 -13.53 -6.30
C ILE A 139 -6.81 -14.18 -4.99
N ASP A 140 -7.58 -15.19 -4.61
CA ASP A 140 -7.36 -15.90 -3.36
C ASP A 140 -6.16 -16.84 -3.49
N ARG A 141 -5.39 -16.97 -2.41
CA ARG A 141 -4.25 -17.89 -2.35
C ARG A 141 -4.64 -19.32 -2.71
N ASP A 142 -5.79 -19.80 -2.23
CA ASP A 142 -6.23 -21.17 -2.48
C ASP A 142 -6.45 -21.45 -3.97
N SER A 143 -6.92 -20.45 -4.73
CA SER A 143 -7.00 -20.52 -6.19
C SER A 143 -5.60 -20.68 -6.81
N MET A 144 -4.62 -19.91 -6.36
CA MET A 144 -3.24 -20.00 -6.86
C MET A 144 -2.64 -21.40 -6.63
N PHE A 145 -2.84 -21.98 -5.44
CA PHE A 145 -2.39 -23.34 -5.12
C PHE A 145 -3.14 -24.41 -5.91
N LYS A 146 -4.47 -24.28 -6.01
CA LYS A 146 -5.34 -25.20 -6.76
C LYS A 146 -4.92 -25.30 -8.23
N TYR A 147 -4.67 -24.17 -8.87
CA TYR A 147 -4.28 -24.10 -10.28
C TYR A 147 -2.76 -24.13 -10.49
N LYS A 148 -1.97 -24.28 -9.42
CA LYS A 148 -0.49 -24.38 -9.43
C LYS A 148 0.17 -23.24 -10.21
N THR A 149 -0.32 -22.02 -10.02
CA THR A 149 0.24 -20.83 -10.68
C THR A 149 0.08 -19.61 -9.80
N PHE A 150 1.17 -18.86 -9.66
CA PHE A 150 1.17 -17.53 -9.05
C PHE A 150 1.09 -16.40 -10.08
N CYS A 151 0.96 -16.73 -11.37
CA CYS A 151 0.77 -15.73 -12.41
C CYS A 151 -0.65 -15.15 -12.27
N ILE A 152 -0.72 -13.99 -11.63
CA ILE A 152 -1.99 -13.29 -11.37
C ILE A 152 -2.53 -12.61 -12.62
N GLY A 153 -1.69 -12.35 -13.61
CA GLY A 153 -2.09 -11.72 -14.86
C GLY A 153 -0.94 -11.24 -15.70
N THR A 154 -1.29 -10.44 -16.70
CA THR A 154 -0.36 -9.83 -17.64
C THR A 154 -0.39 -8.31 -17.47
N LEU A 155 0.77 -7.66 -17.44
CA LEU A 155 0.86 -6.20 -17.36
C LEU A 155 0.31 -5.56 -18.65
N LEU A 156 -0.56 -4.57 -18.49
CA LEU A 156 -1.05 -3.73 -19.59
C LEU A 156 -0.38 -2.37 -19.57
N LEU A 157 -0.42 -1.68 -18.42
CA LEU A 157 0.12 -0.33 -18.30
C LEU A 157 0.55 -0.01 -16.87
N LYS A 158 1.39 1.01 -16.75
CA LYS A 158 1.87 1.56 -15.48
C LYS A 158 1.19 2.91 -15.24
N ASP A 159 0.51 3.07 -14.12
CA ASP A 159 -0.11 4.33 -13.71
C ASP A 159 0.79 5.12 -12.76
N SER A 160 1.14 6.36 -13.12
CA SER A 160 2.22 7.11 -12.48
C SER A 160 2.00 7.37 -11.00
N LEU A 161 0.77 7.78 -10.64
CA LEU A 161 0.38 8.06 -9.27
C LEU A 161 -1.14 8.27 -9.24
N THR A 162 -1.88 7.43 -8.52
CA THR A 162 -3.31 7.63 -8.28
C THR A 162 -3.61 7.38 -6.80
N ALA A 163 -4.47 8.20 -6.22
CA ALA A 163 -4.84 8.10 -4.81
C ALA A 163 -5.86 6.98 -4.60
N GLN A 164 -5.72 6.23 -3.52
CA GLN A 164 -6.80 5.35 -3.07
C GLN A 164 -7.93 6.20 -2.48
N MET A 165 -9.19 5.85 -2.77
CA MET A 165 -10.34 6.58 -2.23
C MET A 165 -10.29 6.56 -0.70
N PRO A 166 -10.38 7.73 -0.02
CA PRO A 166 -10.26 7.78 1.43
C PRO A 166 -11.46 7.07 2.06
N THR A 167 -11.20 6.01 2.82
CA THR A 167 -12.13 5.49 3.83
C THR A 167 -12.00 6.29 5.11
N LYS A 168 -13.09 6.38 5.91
CA LYS A 168 -13.29 7.31 7.05
C LYS A 168 -12.12 7.50 8.03
N ASP A 169 -11.14 6.60 8.06
CA ASP A 169 -10.02 6.60 9.01
C ASP A 169 -8.60 6.61 8.38
N LEU A 170 -8.46 6.65 7.05
CA LEU A 170 -7.14 6.64 6.38
C LEU A 170 -6.90 7.90 5.55
N ALA A 171 -5.76 8.54 5.79
CA ALA A 171 -5.27 9.62 4.96
C ALA A 171 -5.07 9.13 3.52
N THR A 172 -5.49 9.95 2.56
CA THR A 172 -5.31 9.69 1.14
C THR A 172 -3.81 9.66 0.83
N SER A 173 -3.28 8.51 0.46
CA SER A 173 -1.90 8.39 -0.04
C SER A 173 -1.95 8.01 -1.52
N ALA A 174 -1.28 8.82 -2.33
CA ALA A 174 -1.15 8.55 -3.75
C ALA A 174 0.00 7.57 -3.97
N GLN A 175 -0.29 6.49 -4.68
CA GLN A 175 0.62 5.37 -4.88
C GLN A 175 0.71 5.00 -6.36
N LYS A 176 1.75 4.25 -6.71
CA LYS A 176 1.96 3.72 -8.07
C LYS A 176 1.07 2.50 -8.26
N TRP A 177 0.49 2.30 -9.44
CA TRP A 177 -0.41 1.18 -9.71
C TRP A 177 -0.13 0.48 -11.04
N PHE A 178 -0.12 -0.84 -11.05
CA PHE A 178 -0.01 -1.59 -12.30
C PHE A 178 -1.39 -1.99 -12.79
N ALA A 179 -1.76 -1.61 -14.02
CA ALA A 179 -2.96 -2.14 -14.63
C ALA A 179 -2.65 -3.46 -15.34
N ILE A 180 -3.51 -4.44 -15.10
CA ILE A 180 -3.30 -5.83 -15.46
C ILE A 180 -4.52 -6.39 -16.18
N LYS A 181 -4.26 -7.40 -17.00
CA LYS A 181 -5.25 -8.36 -17.46
C LYS A 181 -5.21 -9.56 -16.50
N PRO A 182 -6.17 -9.69 -15.58
CA PRO A 182 -6.11 -10.73 -14.56
C PRO A 182 -6.30 -12.13 -15.18
N ASN A 183 -5.68 -13.12 -14.57
CA ASN A 183 -5.88 -14.52 -14.90
C ASN A 183 -7.26 -14.98 -14.43
N LYS A 184 -8.21 -15.10 -15.37
CA LYS A 184 -9.61 -15.44 -15.10
C LYS A 184 -9.79 -16.74 -14.33
N GLN A 185 -8.84 -17.68 -14.41
CA GLN A 185 -8.92 -18.96 -13.68
C GLN A 185 -8.78 -18.77 -12.17
N LEU A 186 -8.03 -17.74 -11.75
CA LEU A 186 -7.73 -17.50 -10.34
C LEU A 186 -8.74 -16.55 -9.67
N LEU A 187 -9.56 -15.86 -10.46
CA LEU A 187 -10.49 -14.86 -9.96
C LEU A 187 -11.59 -15.50 -9.10
N SER A 188 -11.69 -15.00 -7.88
CA SER A 188 -12.83 -15.15 -7.01
C SER A 188 -13.66 -13.87 -7.10
N ARG A 189 -14.98 -13.99 -7.25
CA ARG A 189 -15.87 -12.82 -7.28
C ARG A 189 -16.42 -12.58 -5.88
N SER A 190 -16.12 -11.41 -5.33
CA SER A 190 -16.77 -10.88 -4.13
C SER A 190 -17.96 -9.99 -4.53
N GLU A 191 -18.74 -9.54 -3.55
CA GLU A 191 -19.78 -8.55 -3.80
C GLU A 191 -19.17 -7.28 -4.39
N MET A 192 -19.77 -6.78 -5.48
CA MET A 192 -19.35 -5.53 -6.11
C MET A 192 -19.44 -4.39 -5.08
N PRO A 193 -18.33 -3.69 -4.77
CA PRO A 193 -18.42 -2.48 -3.99
C PRO A 193 -19.27 -1.49 -4.77
N LYS A 194 -20.37 -1.02 -4.15
CA LYS A 194 -21.26 -0.05 -4.78
C LYS A 194 -20.43 1.19 -5.11
N LEU A 195 -20.44 1.57 -6.39
CA LEU A 195 -19.82 2.81 -6.82
C LEU A 195 -20.38 3.98 -6.01
N PRO A 196 -19.53 4.92 -5.55
CA PRO A 196 -20.00 6.16 -4.96
C PRO A 196 -20.90 6.92 -5.93
N LEU A 197 -21.87 7.66 -5.39
CA LEU A 197 -22.73 8.51 -6.20
C LEU A 197 -21.88 9.51 -7.00
N ASN A 198 -22.22 9.72 -8.27
CA ASN A 198 -21.52 10.61 -9.21
C ASN A 198 -20.14 10.14 -9.69
N TYR A 199 -19.78 8.87 -9.49
CA TYR A 199 -18.56 8.29 -10.05
C TYR A 199 -18.86 7.26 -11.12
N VAL A 200 -17.93 7.11 -12.07
CA VAL A 200 -17.91 6.08 -13.09
C VAL A 200 -16.54 5.42 -13.14
N TYR A 201 -16.47 4.21 -13.68
CA TYR A 201 -15.18 3.60 -14.00
C TYR A 201 -14.45 4.47 -15.03
N ALA A 202 -13.19 4.79 -14.75
CA ALA A 202 -12.37 5.58 -15.65
C ALA A 202 -11.91 4.74 -16.86
N ASP A 203 -11.78 3.43 -16.67
CA ASP A 203 -11.32 2.47 -17.66
C ASP A 203 -11.80 1.05 -17.32
N ASP A 204 -11.51 0.12 -18.23
CA ASP A 204 -11.85 -1.31 -18.10
C ASP A 204 -10.74 -2.16 -17.48
N TYR A 205 -9.69 -1.55 -16.93
CA TYR A 205 -8.54 -2.28 -16.40
C TYR A 205 -8.73 -2.68 -14.93
N TYR A 206 -8.00 -3.70 -14.50
CA TYR A 206 -7.84 -4.03 -13.10
C TYR A 206 -6.47 -3.56 -12.65
N TYR A 207 -6.38 -2.95 -11.47
CA TYR A 207 -5.15 -2.44 -10.92
C TYR A 207 -4.69 -3.27 -9.73
N VAL A 208 -3.38 -3.35 -9.53
CA VAL A 208 -2.75 -4.01 -8.37
C VAL A 208 -1.68 -3.12 -7.76
N ASP A 209 -1.55 -3.22 -6.44
CA ASP A 209 -0.50 -2.55 -5.68
C ASP A 209 0.86 -3.20 -6.03
N PRO A 210 1.89 -2.42 -6.40
CA PRO A 210 3.27 -2.88 -6.57
C PRO A 210 3.81 -3.72 -5.41
N LEU A 211 3.31 -3.52 -4.19
CA LEU A 211 3.71 -4.25 -3.00
C LEU A 211 3.18 -5.69 -2.94
N ASP A 212 2.12 -6.01 -3.67
CA ASP A 212 1.50 -7.33 -3.68
C ASP A 212 2.03 -8.23 -4.81
N ILE A 213 2.94 -7.69 -5.62
CA ILE A 213 3.39 -8.34 -6.85
C ILE A 213 4.92 -8.39 -6.98
N THR A 214 5.36 -9.30 -7.83
CA THR A 214 6.75 -9.44 -8.27
C THR A 214 6.80 -9.58 -9.78
N LEU A 215 7.86 -9.02 -10.37
CA LEU A 215 8.13 -9.07 -11.81
C LEU A 215 9.32 -9.98 -12.09
N GLY A 216 9.33 -10.62 -13.25
CA GLY A 216 10.54 -11.30 -13.73
C GLY A 216 10.72 -12.76 -13.31
N GLY A 217 9.68 -13.43 -12.81
CA GLY A 217 9.66 -14.90 -12.83
C GLY A 217 8.82 -15.54 -11.74
N GLU A 218 8.40 -16.78 -12.02
CA GLU A 218 7.65 -17.59 -11.08
C GLU A 218 8.43 -17.76 -9.76
N PRO A 219 7.77 -17.55 -8.61
CA PRO A 219 8.38 -17.71 -7.30
C PRO A 219 9.07 -19.06 -7.12
N ALA A 220 10.26 -19.05 -6.49
CA ALA A 220 11.08 -20.24 -6.30
C ALA A 220 10.37 -21.39 -5.58
N ALA A 221 9.32 -21.09 -4.81
CA ALA A 221 8.48 -22.07 -4.12
C ALA A 221 7.85 -23.10 -5.07
N PHE A 222 7.44 -22.71 -6.29
CA PHE A 222 6.80 -23.63 -7.26
C PHE A 222 7.74 -24.19 -8.31
N LYS A 223 8.84 -23.49 -8.65
CA LYS A 223 9.92 -24.10 -9.44
C LYS A 223 10.37 -25.43 -8.82
N LYS A 224 10.49 -25.49 -7.49
CA LYS A 224 10.86 -26.72 -6.77
C LYS A 224 9.75 -27.77 -6.75
N ALA A 225 8.50 -27.38 -6.48
CA ALA A 225 7.36 -28.31 -6.42
C ALA A 225 7.02 -28.96 -7.77
N ARG A 226 7.18 -28.20 -8.87
CA ARG A 226 6.97 -28.70 -10.24
C ARG A 226 8.08 -29.66 -10.69
N LEU A 227 9.32 -29.42 -10.25
CA LEU A 227 10.45 -30.31 -10.52
C LEU A 227 10.40 -31.61 -9.70
N SER A 228 9.76 -31.63 -8.52
CA SER A 228 9.61 -32.84 -7.70
C SER A 228 8.40 -33.72 -8.07
N SER A 229 7.60 -33.28 -9.05
CA SER A 229 6.41 -33.99 -9.54
C SER A 229 6.56 -34.51 -10.98
N GLN A 230 7.76 -34.37 -11.54
CA GLN A 230 8.25 -35.03 -12.75
C GLN A 230 9.18 -36.17 -12.33
#